data_AF-A0A972QJ47-F1
#
_entry.id   AF-A0A972QJ47-F1
#
_cell.length_a   1.000
_cell.length_b   1.000
_cell.length_c   1.000
_cell.angle_alpha   90.00
_cell.angle_beta   90.00
_cell.angle_gamma   90.00
#
_symmetry.space_group_name_H-M   'P 1'
#
loop_
_entity.id
_entity.type
_entity.pdbx_description
1 polymer ?
#
loop_
_entity_poly.entity_id
_entity_poly.type
_entity_poly.pdbx_seq_one_letter_code
_entity_poly.pdbx_strand_id
1 'polypeptide(L)'
;MEQVKTEQGSGLGKLKLGLEWEAGGTPPGDSAPGQWAVARRVRDWAVLFRSAKGAEYVVHTFPLTEAGERAAKTMAAKLVDVAWGKGTMVEKTKADRKQEETSS
;
A
#
# COMPACT_ATOMS: atom_id res chain seq x y z
N MET A 1 -38.03 9.77 5.77
CA MET A 1 -36.65 10.25 5.60
C MET A 1 -35.87 9.70 6.77
N GLU A 2 -35.16 8.59 6.58
CA GLU A 2 -34.53 7.86 7.68
C GLU A 2 -33.01 8.07 7.62
N GLN A 3 -32.47 8.52 8.74
CA GLN A 3 -31.09 8.96 8.91
C GLN A 3 -30.19 7.74 9.07
N VAL A 4 -29.21 7.56 8.17
CA VAL A 4 -28.18 6.53 8.31
C VAL A 4 -27.12 7.04 9.28
N LYS A 5 -27.25 6.57 10.53
CA LYS A 5 -26.38 6.83 11.66
C LYS A 5 -25.11 5.99 11.49
N THR A 6 -24.01 6.62 11.09
CA THR A 6 -22.71 5.95 10.94
C THR A 6 -22.08 5.75 12.33
N GLU A 7 -22.52 4.72 13.04
CA GLU A 7 -21.79 4.17 14.18
C GLU A 7 -20.79 3.13 13.65
N GLN A 8 -19.52 3.51 13.50
CA GLN A 8 -18.41 2.55 13.44
C GLN A 8 -17.59 2.67 14.72
N GLY A 9 -18.16 2.15 15.80
CA GLY A 9 -17.46 1.87 17.04
C GLY A 9 -17.45 0.37 17.29
N SER A 10 -16.25 -0.17 17.47
CA SER A 10 -15.95 -1.35 18.29
C SER A 10 -16.04 -2.75 17.65
N GLY A 11 -14.88 -3.40 17.62
CA GLY A 11 -14.74 -4.73 18.20
C GLY A 11 -14.69 -5.92 17.24
N LEU A 12 -13.71 -6.77 17.56
CA LEU A 12 -13.72 -8.22 17.35
C LEU A 12 -13.17 -8.76 16.02
N GLY A 13 -11.97 -9.32 16.16
CA GLY A 13 -11.82 -10.75 15.94
C GLY A 13 -11.37 -11.10 14.54
N LYS A 14 -10.12 -11.58 14.43
CA LYS A 14 -9.59 -12.37 13.31
C LYS A 14 -10.21 -11.97 11.98
N LEU A 15 -9.58 -11.03 11.27
CA LEU A 15 -9.67 -11.01 9.81
C LEU A 15 -9.10 -12.35 9.29
N LYS A 16 -9.87 -13.44 9.38
CA LYS A 16 -9.78 -14.62 8.53
C LYS A 16 -10.38 -14.25 7.17
N LEU A 17 -10.00 -13.09 6.64
CA LEU A 17 -10.08 -12.82 5.22
C LEU A 17 -8.76 -13.30 4.66
N GLY A 18 -8.80 -14.23 3.71
CA GLY A 18 -7.64 -14.93 3.17
C GLY A 18 -6.49 -13.95 2.95
N LEU A 19 -5.46 -14.07 3.78
CA LEU A 19 -4.18 -13.42 3.54
C LEU A 19 -3.62 -14.10 2.29
N GLU A 20 -3.78 -13.45 1.15
CA GLU A 20 -3.44 -14.06 -0.13
C GLU A 20 -1.97 -13.83 -0.47
N TRP A 21 -1.40 -12.74 0.05
CA TRP A 21 -0.03 -12.38 -0.26
C TRP A 21 0.60 -11.49 0.81
N GLU A 22 1.84 -11.78 1.19
CA GLU A 22 2.66 -10.92 2.04
C GLU A 22 3.70 -10.19 1.18
N ALA A 23 3.71 -8.86 1.24
CA ALA A 23 4.63 -8.04 0.47
C ALA A 23 6.00 -7.91 1.13
N GLY A 24 6.04 -8.03 2.46
CA GLY A 24 7.26 -7.90 3.26
C GLY A 24 7.07 -7.01 4.49
N GLY A 25 8.11 -6.94 5.32
CA GLY A 25 8.13 -6.11 6.52
C GLY A 25 8.71 -4.72 6.26
N THR A 26 8.52 -3.80 7.19
CA THR A 26 9.33 -2.59 7.34
C THR A 26 10.72 -2.96 7.89
N PRO A 27 11.77 -2.14 7.70
CA PRO A 27 13.10 -2.42 8.24
C PRO A 27 13.12 -2.43 9.78
N PRO A 28 14.04 -3.19 10.39
CA PRO A 28 14.24 -3.17 11.84
C PRO A 28 14.78 -1.80 12.27
N GLY A 29 14.14 -1.20 13.29
CA GLY A 29 14.50 0.13 13.80
C GLY A 29 13.61 1.28 13.30
N ASP A 30 12.65 1.00 12.42
CA ASP A 30 11.60 1.97 12.09
C ASP A 30 10.72 2.29 13.32
N SER A 31 10.15 3.50 13.35
CA SER A 31 9.25 3.91 14.45
C SER A 31 7.93 3.13 14.48
N ALA A 32 7.51 2.55 13.35
CA ALA A 32 6.33 1.72 13.23
C ALA A 32 6.67 0.39 12.54
N PRO A 33 7.31 -0.56 13.25
CA PRO A 33 7.62 -1.86 12.66
C PRO A 33 6.34 -2.63 12.34
N GLY A 34 6.25 -3.22 11.15
CA GLY A 34 5.10 -4.01 10.72
C GLY A 34 5.30 -4.74 9.40
N GLN A 35 4.28 -5.48 8.98
CA GLN A 35 4.23 -6.26 7.75
C GLN A 35 3.14 -5.75 6.83
N TRP A 36 3.48 -5.59 5.56
CA TRP A 36 2.57 -5.26 4.48
C TRP A 36 2.04 -6.54 3.86
N ALA A 37 0.73 -6.58 3.66
CA ALA A 37 0.07 -7.71 3.05
C ALA A 37 -1.10 -7.29 2.17
N VAL A 38 -1.55 -8.22 1.34
CA VAL A 38 -2.74 -8.09 0.52
C VAL A 38 -3.71 -9.21 0.89
N ALA A 39 -4.93 -8.84 1.22
CA ALA A 39 -6.00 -9.77 1.53
C ALA A 39 -7.11 -9.64 0.49
N ARG A 40 -7.63 -10.78 0.04
CA ARG A 40 -8.84 -10.81 -0.78
C ARG A 40 -10.05 -10.74 0.13
N ARG A 41 -10.91 -9.75 -0.11
CA ARG A 41 -12.22 -9.63 0.50
C ARG A 41 -13.29 -10.15 -0.44
N VAL A 42 -14.49 -10.31 0.11
CA VAL A 42 -15.68 -10.76 -0.64
C VAL A 42 -16.00 -9.81 -1.81
N ARG A 43 -15.61 -8.53 -1.71
CA ARG A 43 -15.97 -7.49 -2.69
C ARG A 43 -14.80 -6.71 -3.27
N ASP A 44 -13.60 -6.90 -2.73
CA ASP A 44 -12.44 -6.05 -3.03
C ASP A 44 -11.11 -6.73 -2.67
N TRP A 45 -10.01 -6.19 -3.17
CA TRP A 45 -8.65 -6.49 -2.73
C TRP A 45 -8.20 -5.41 -1.76
N ALA A 46 -7.78 -5.79 -0.55
CA ALA A 46 -7.35 -4.83 0.47
C ALA A 46 -5.84 -4.94 0.70
N VAL A 47 -5.15 -3.80 0.67
CA VAL A 47 -3.79 -3.66 1.17
C VAL A 47 -3.85 -3.40 2.67
N LEU A 48 -3.16 -4.24 3.43
CA LEU A 48 -3.14 -4.24 4.88
C LEU A 48 -1.73 -3.91 5.39
N PHE A 49 -1.67 -3.16 6.48
CA PHE A 49 -0.48 -2.99 7.29
C PHE A 49 -0.72 -3.59 8.66
N ARG A 50 0.04 -4.63 9.00
CA ARG A 50 0.02 -5.28 10.31
C ARG A 50 1.20 -4.77 11.11
N SER A 51 0.94 -3.90 12.09
CA SER A 51 1.97 -3.47 13.03
C SER A 51 2.47 -4.63 13.88
N ALA A 52 3.72 -4.57 14.33
CA ALA A 52 4.32 -5.53 15.26
C ALA A 52 3.57 -5.62 16.60
N LYS A 53 2.78 -4.58 16.94
CA LYS A 53 1.89 -4.55 18.11
C LYS A 53 0.58 -5.34 17.89
N GLY A 54 0.41 -5.97 16.74
CA GLY A 54 -0.76 -6.79 16.41
C GLY A 54 -1.97 -6.00 15.89
N ALA A 55 -1.86 -4.68 15.71
CA ALA A 55 -2.90 -3.89 15.07
C ALA A 55 -2.81 -4.01 13.54
N GLU A 56 -3.95 -4.22 12.89
CA GLU A 56 -4.09 -4.35 11.44
C GLU A 56 -4.85 -3.15 10.88
N TYR A 57 -4.29 -2.49 9.88
CA TYR A 57 -4.85 -1.30 9.25
C TYR A 57 -5.10 -1.56 7.77
N VAL A 58 -6.28 -1.17 7.29
CA VAL A 58 -6.58 -1.15 5.85
C VAL A 58 -6.03 0.14 5.28
N VAL A 59 -5.04 0.05 4.39
CA VAL A 59 -4.40 1.21 3.78
C VAL A 59 -5.13 1.62 2.51
N HIS A 60 -5.49 0.64 1.68
CA HIS A 60 -6.24 0.91 0.46
C HIS A 60 -7.03 -0.32 0.02
N THR A 61 -8.11 -0.08 -0.72
CA THR A 61 -8.90 -1.14 -1.34
C THR A 61 -8.97 -0.94 -2.85
N PHE A 62 -8.96 -2.05 -3.58
CA PHE A 62 -9.00 -2.12 -5.03
C PHE A 62 -10.19 -2.98 -5.46
N PRO A 63 -10.78 -2.73 -6.64
CA PRO A 63 -11.90 -3.53 -7.14
C PRO A 63 -11.50 -5.01 -7.27
N LEU A 64 -12.43 -5.93 -6.98
CA LEU A 64 -12.24 -7.39 -7.06
C LEU A 64 -12.10 -7.87 -8.52
N THR A 65 -10.99 -7.51 -9.14
CA THR A 65 -10.60 -7.79 -10.52
C THR A 65 -9.14 -8.21 -10.52
N GLU A 66 -8.70 -8.87 -11.59
CA GLU A 66 -7.28 -9.23 -11.75
C GLU A 66 -6.37 -8.00 -11.82
N ALA A 67 -6.85 -6.91 -12.42
CA ALA A 67 -6.16 -5.62 -12.41
C ALA A 67 -6.06 -5.04 -10.99
N GLY A 68 -7.13 -5.16 -10.19
CA GLY A 68 -7.13 -4.74 -8.79
C GLY A 68 -6.19 -5.56 -7.91
N GLU A 69 -6.08 -6.87 -8.15
CA GLU A 69 -5.09 -7.73 -7.49
C GLU A 69 -3.66 -7.27 -7.77
N ARG A 70 -3.34 -7.06 -9.06
CA ARG A 70 -2.02 -6.57 -9.49
C ARG A 70 -1.71 -5.19 -8.91
N ALA A 71 -2.69 -4.29 -8.88
CA ALA A 71 -2.55 -2.97 -8.29
C ALA A 71 -2.32 -3.04 -6.77
N ALA A 72 -3.06 -3.89 -6.05
CA ALA A 72 -2.88 -4.11 -4.62
C ALA A 72 -1.50 -4.66 -4.28
N LYS A 73 -1.05 -5.70 -4.99
CA LYS A 73 0.30 -6.29 -4.85
C LYS A 73 1.39 -5.26 -5.15
N THR A 74 1.23 -4.51 -6.24
CA THR A 74 2.17 -3.44 -6.64
C THR A 74 2.26 -2.34 -5.58
N MET A 75 1.11 -1.91 -5.03
CA MET A 75 1.06 -0.88 -4.00
C MET A 75 1.72 -1.37 -2.72
N ALA A 76 1.41 -2.58 -2.27
CA ALA A 76 2.03 -3.15 -1.07
C ALA A 76 3.57 -3.31 -1.24
N ALA A 77 4.05 -3.76 -2.40
CA ALA A 77 5.48 -3.82 -2.69
C ALA A 77 6.15 -2.45 -2.69
N LYS A 78 5.51 -1.42 -3.28
CA LYS A 78 6.01 -0.04 -3.23
C LYS A 78 6.06 0.50 -1.80
N LEU A 79 5.07 0.18 -0.97
CA LEU A 79 5.04 0.61 0.43
C LEU A 79 6.16 -0.03 1.25
N VAL A 80 6.49 -1.29 0.97
CA VAL A 80 7.70 -1.94 1.52
C VAL A 80 8.95 -1.20 1.04
N ASP A 81 9.10 -0.94 -0.26
CA ASP A 81 10.29 -0.26 -0.80
C ASP A 81 10.51 1.14 -0.20
N VAL A 82 9.42 1.91 -0.06
CA VAL A 82 9.41 3.22 0.62
C VAL A 82 9.80 3.07 2.09
N ALA A 83 9.23 2.10 2.81
CA ALA A 83 9.57 1.86 4.21
C ALA A 83 11.04 1.46 4.40
N TRP A 84 11.64 0.75 3.44
CA TRP A 84 13.06 0.41 3.45
C TRP A 84 13.98 1.56 3.00
N GLY A 85 13.43 2.74 2.68
CA GLY A 85 14.21 3.87 2.19
C GLY A 85 14.86 3.62 0.83
N LYS A 86 14.41 2.59 0.09
CA LYS A 86 14.88 2.31 -1.27
C LYS A 86 14.21 3.23 -2.30
N GLY A 87 13.11 3.86 -1.91
CA GLY A 87 12.36 4.85 -2.70
C GLY A 87 12.87 6.28 -2.58
N THR A 88 14.14 6.56 -2.90
CA THR A 88 14.59 7.93 -3.24
C THR A 88 15.55 7.92 -4.43
N MET A 89 15.01 8.01 -5.66
CA MET A 89 15.51 8.90 -6.73
C MET A 89 14.68 8.76 -8.04
N VAL A 90 13.49 9.36 -8.11
CA VAL A 90 12.98 9.90 -9.38
C VAL A 90 12.49 11.31 -9.08
N GLU A 91 13.44 12.24 -8.99
CA GLU A 91 13.24 13.65 -9.30
C GLU A 91 14.62 14.29 -9.51
N LYS A 92 15.23 13.98 -10.66
CA LYS A 92 16.12 14.96 -11.31
C LYS A 92 15.36 15.52 -12.49
N THR A 93 14.85 16.70 -12.22
CA THR A 93 14.08 17.60 -13.06
C THR A 93 14.65 17.69 -14.46
N LYS A 94 13.74 17.58 -15.43
CA LYS A 94 13.93 17.95 -16.82
C LYS A 94 14.19 19.46 -16.86
N ALA A 95 15.46 19.88 -16.88
CA ALA A 95 15.84 21.28 -17.11
C ALA A 95 17.28 21.37 -17.64
N ASP A 96 17.52 20.81 -18.83
CA ASP A 96 18.29 21.56 -19.82
C ASP A 96 17.81 21.15 -21.21
N ARG A 97 16.83 21.93 -21.69
CA ARG A 97 16.44 22.00 -23.08
C ARG A 97 17.23 23.17 -23.64
N LYS A 98 18.39 22.92 -24.23
CA LYS A 98 18.76 23.64 -25.45
C LYS A 98 19.51 22.72 -26.41
N GLN A 99 18.72 22.09 -27.29
CA GLN A 99 19.16 21.96 -28.68
C GLN A 99 19.41 23.36 -29.22
N GLU A 100 20.60 23.61 -29.75
CA GLU A 100 20.84 24.43 -30.93
C GLU A 100 22.30 24.10 -31.32
N GLU A 101 22.48 23.28 -32.34
CA GLU A 101 22.89 23.78 -33.66
C GLU A 101 24.23 24.50 -33.60
N THR A 102 25.30 23.84 -34.05
CA THR A 102 25.76 23.95 -35.44
C THR A 102 27.04 23.14 -35.59
N SER A 103 27.06 22.32 -36.64
CA SER A 103 28.28 21.93 -37.33
C SER A 103 29.20 23.14 -37.51
N SER A 104 30.48 22.96 -37.21
CA SER A 104 31.60 23.38 -38.06
C SER A 104 32.91 22.80 -37.55
#